data_AF-A0AA37UJ94-F1
#
_entry.id   AF-A0AA37UJ94-F1
#
_cell.length_a   1.000
_cell.length_b   1.000
_cell.length_c   1.000
_cell.angle_alpha   90.00
_cell.angle_beta   90.00
_cell.angle_gamma   90.00
#
_symmetry.space_group_name_H-M   'P 1'
#
loop_
_entity.id
_entity.type
_entity.pdbx_description
1 polymer ?
#
loop_
_entity_poly.entity_id
_entity_poly.type
_entity_poly.pdbx_seq_one_letter_code
_entity_poly.pdbx_strand_id
1 'polypeptide(L)'
;MSRIAARRASAFDPRLLVGVGLVLASVAGVVGIVTAADRTVDVYVAARSFSPGDRITAEAVAVRSVHLGAVEEHYLPAGSLPEEGMIATRPVAAGELLPSAATDDAGSADGAVVVATISGALPGAVESGAVVDLWSAPATGAREFGAPAMLVDGATVLQVVEEDRMVAGASARDVELLVPRDELAAVLAALGNGDALSLVPLAVTAGSAR
;
A
#
# COMPACT_ATOMS: atom_id res chain seq x y z
N MET A 1 -9.47 31.32 80.48
CA MET A 1 -10.71 30.51 80.36
C MET A 1 -11.48 31.05 79.15
N SER A 2 -12.12 30.32 78.26
CA SER A 2 -12.15 28.93 77.85
C SER A 2 -12.84 28.95 76.47
N ARG A 3 -12.24 28.25 75.51
CA ARG A 3 -12.73 27.75 74.21
C ARG A 3 -14.15 28.19 73.78
N ILE A 4 -14.25 28.94 72.67
CA ILE A 4 -15.46 28.96 71.85
C ILE A 4 -15.37 27.86 70.80
N ALA A 5 -16.32 26.95 70.93
CA ALA A 5 -16.57 25.71 70.22
C ALA A 5 -16.32 25.73 68.70
N ALA A 6 -15.67 24.66 68.23
CA ALA A 6 -15.68 24.21 66.86
C ALA A 6 -17.14 24.00 66.40
N ARG A 7 -17.61 24.81 65.45
CA ARG A 7 -18.93 24.65 64.85
C ARG A 7 -18.90 23.49 63.87
N ARG A 8 -19.48 22.38 64.35
CA ARG A 8 -20.39 21.43 63.68
C ARG A 8 -20.01 21.01 62.25
N ALA A 9 -19.57 19.76 62.15
CA ALA A 9 -19.48 19.01 60.91
C ALA A 9 -20.73 19.24 60.04
N SER A 10 -20.51 19.69 58.81
CA SER A 10 -21.55 19.86 57.80
C SER A 10 -22.24 18.52 57.58
N ALA A 11 -23.53 18.44 57.92
CA ALA A 11 -24.33 17.29 57.59
C ALA A 11 -24.53 17.29 56.08
N PHE A 12 -23.82 16.40 55.39
CA PHE A 12 -24.04 16.14 53.97
C PHE A 12 -25.50 15.74 53.75
N ASP A 13 -26.28 16.60 53.09
CA ASP A 13 -27.64 16.26 52.70
C ASP A 13 -27.56 15.24 51.55
N PRO A 14 -28.07 14.00 51.72
CA PRO A 14 -28.05 13.00 50.66
C PRO A 14 -28.78 13.46 49.39
N ARG A 15 -29.74 14.39 49.50
CA ARG A 15 -30.42 14.97 48.33
C ARG A 15 -29.50 15.88 47.52
N LEU A 16 -28.63 16.63 48.19
CA LEU A 16 -27.60 17.44 47.55
C LEU A 16 -26.60 16.54 46.81
N LEU A 17 -26.17 15.43 47.43
CA LEU A 17 -25.26 14.47 46.80
C LEU A 17 -25.86 13.85 45.52
N VAL A 18 -27.14 13.48 45.56
CA VAL A 18 -27.84 12.96 44.37
C VAL A 18 -27.92 14.02 43.26
N GLY A 19 -28.28 15.26 43.60
CA GLY A 19 -28.33 16.37 42.65
C GLY A 19 -26.98 16.63 42.00
N VAL A 20 -25.91 16.72 42.81
CA VAL A 20 -24.53 16.91 42.33
C VAL A 20 -24.09 15.74 41.46
N GLY A 21 -24.39 14.49 41.85
CA GLY A 21 -24.08 13.31 41.06
C GLY A 21 -24.75 13.33 39.68
N LEU A 22 -26.01 13.75 39.62
CA LEU A 22 -26.77 13.83 38.36
C LEU A 22 -26.21 14.93 37.44
N VAL A 23 -25.78 16.07 38.00
CA VAL A 23 -25.10 17.13 37.26
C VAL A 23 -23.76 16.64 36.72
N LEU A 24 -22.94 15.98 37.54
CA LEU A 24 -21.64 15.43 37.10
C LEU A 24 -21.80 14.38 36.01
N ALA A 25 -22.79 13.49 36.13
CA ALA A 25 -23.09 12.49 35.11
C ALA A 25 -23.52 13.13 33.78
N SER A 26 -24.34 14.19 33.83
CA SER A 26 -24.76 14.94 32.64
C SER A 26 -23.57 15.63 31.96
N VAL A 27 -22.71 16.31 32.74
CA VAL A 27 -21.49 16.95 32.22
C VAL A 27 -20.55 15.92 31.61
N ALA A 28 -20.30 14.80 32.29
CA ALA A 28 -19.46 13.73 31.76
C ALA A 28 -20.04 13.12 30.48
N GLY A 29 -21.36 12.94 30.41
CA GLY A 29 -22.05 12.47 29.22
C GLY A 29 -21.87 13.41 28.03
N VAL A 30 -22.06 14.72 28.24
CA VAL A 30 -21.88 15.74 27.18
C VAL A 30 -20.41 15.81 26.75
N VAL A 31 -19.46 15.85 27.69
CA VAL A 31 -18.02 15.83 27.37
C VAL A 31 -17.64 14.57 26.59
N GLY A 32 -18.19 13.42 26.95
CA GLY A 32 -17.97 12.16 26.23
C GLY A 32 -18.47 12.22 24.78
N ILE A 33 -19.66 12.77 24.57
CA ILE A 33 -20.24 12.91 23.22
C ILE A 33 -19.41 13.89 22.37
N VAL A 34 -19.04 15.05 22.94
CA VAL A 34 -18.24 16.06 22.24
C VAL A 34 -16.85 15.52 21.88
N THR A 35 -16.17 14.86 22.82
CA THR A 35 -14.83 14.29 22.56
C THR A 35 -14.85 13.12 21.58
N ALA A 36 -15.94 12.35 21.51
CA ALA A 36 -16.10 11.33 20.48
C ALA A 36 -16.34 11.95 19.09
N ALA A 37 -17.06 13.07 19.02
CA ALA A 37 -17.33 13.79 17.77
C ALA A 37 -16.13 14.59 17.26
N ASP A 38 -15.28 15.14 18.14
CA ASP A 38 -14.12 15.97 17.78
C ASP A 38 -12.84 15.17 17.49
N ARG A 39 -12.93 13.86 17.22
CA ARG A 39 -11.74 13.07 16.83
C ARG A 39 -11.26 13.48 15.45
N THR A 40 -10.18 14.24 15.40
CA THR A 40 -9.47 14.58 14.17
C THR A 40 -8.23 13.71 13.99
N VAL A 41 -7.81 13.58 12.74
CA VAL A 41 -6.62 12.84 12.33
C VAL A 41 -5.77 13.73 11.42
N ASP A 42 -4.46 13.63 11.57
CA ASP A 42 -3.50 14.39 10.78
C ASP A 42 -3.20 13.63 9.49
N VAL A 43 -3.54 14.23 8.36
CA VAL A 43 -3.30 13.66 7.03
C VAL A 43 -2.55 14.65 6.14
N TYR A 44 -1.93 14.14 5.09
CA TYR A 44 -1.28 14.98 4.09
C TYR A 44 -2.28 15.59 3.11
N VAL A 45 -1.98 16.82 2.70
CA VAL A 45 -2.70 17.62 1.71
C VAL A 45 -1.73 18.08 0.66
N ALA A 46 -2.12 17.98 -0.61
CA ALA A 46 -1.30 18.41 -1.73
C ALA A 46 -1.10 19.93 -1.70
N ALA A 47 0.15 20.41 -1.56
CA ALA A 47 0.44 21.85 -1.56
C ALA A 47 0.40 22.45 -2.98
N ARG A 48 0.54 21.59 -3.99
CA ARG A 48 0.44 21.88 -5.43
C ARG A 48 -0.32 20.75 -6.12
N SER A 49 -0.74 20.96 -7.36
CA SER A 49 -1.31 19.86 -8.15
C SER A 49 -0.22 18.87 -8.58
N PHE A 50 -0.55 17.58 -8.53
CA PHE A 50 0.27 16.47 -8.99
C PHE A 50 -0.39 15.79 -10.19
N SER A 51 0.42 15.45 -11.19
CA SER A 51 0.04 14.61 -12.33
C SER A 51 0.56 13.18 -12.13
N PRO A 52 0.03 12.18 -12.87
CA PRO A 52 0.59 10.84 -12.86
C PRO A 52 2.10 10.87 -13.18
N GLY A 53 2.91 10.21 -12.37
CA GLY A 53 4.37 10.21 -12.46
C GLY A 53 5.07 11.31 -11.66
N ASP A 54 4.34 12.31 -11.13
CA ASP A 54 4.94 13.34 -10.29
C ASP A 54 5.41 12.76 -8.95
N ARG A 55 6.59 13.18 -8.51
CA ARG A 55 7.10 12.85 -7.18
C ARG A 55 6.44 13.74 -6.12
N ILE A 56 5.98 13.09 -5.05
CA ILE A 56 5.40 13.66 -3.85
C ILE A 56 6.47 13.59 -2.75
N THR A 57 7.02 14.73 -2.39
CA THR A 57 8.03 14.88 -1.34
C THR A 57 7.47 15.70 -0.16
N ALA A 58 8.18 15.70 0.97
CA ALA A 58 7.76 16.39 2.18
C ALA A 58 7.54 17.90 1.98
N GLU A 59 8.33 18.53 1.09
CA GLU A 59 8.18 19.95 0.74
C GLU A 59 6.97 20.24 -0.19
N ALA A 60 6.41 19.23 -0.84
CA ALA A 60 5.28 19.37 -1.76
C ALA A 60 3.92 19.10 -1.10
N VAL A 61 3.90 18.82 0.20
CA VAL A 61 2.70 18.48 0.98
C VAL A 61 2.59 19.34 2.24
N ALA A 62 1.38 19.46 2.76
CA ALA A 62 1.10 20.09 4.04
C ALA A 62 0.31 19.13 4.92
N VAL A 63 0.47 19.22 6.24
CA VAL A 63 -0.35 18.45 7.19
C VAL A 63 -1.61 19.23 7.55
N ARG A 64 -2.76 18.56 7.58
CA ARG A 64 -4.03 19.11 8.07
C ARG A 64 -4.74 18.10 8.97
N SER A 65 -5.25 18.61 10.10
CA SER A 65 -6.13 17.86 10.99
C SER A 65 -7.56 17.92 10.46
N VAL A 66 -8.14 16.76 10.15
CA VAL A 66 -9.50 16.63 9.58
C VAL A 66 -10.29 15.54 10.30
N HIS A 67 -11.62 15.63 10.24
CA HIS A 67 -12.50 14.59 10.78
C HIS A 67 -12.93 13.63 9.65
N LEU A 68 -12.30 12.46 9.58
CA LEU A 68 -12.53 11.47 8.52
C LEU A 68 -13.39 10.28 8.94
N GLY A 69 -13.52 10.02 10.25
CA GLY A 69 -14.28 8.88 10.74
C GLY A 69 -13.79 7.56 10.14
N ALA A 70 -14.68 6.81 9.48
CA ALA A 70 -14.37 5.49 8.94
C ALA A 70 -13.54 5.49 7.65
N VAL A 71 -13.37 6.64 6.97
CA VAL A 71 -12.63 6.71 5.69
C VAL A 71 -11.17 7.15 5.86
N GLU A 72 -10.67 7.23 7.10
CA GLU A 72 -9.29 7.61 7.42
C GLU A 72 -8.25 6.80 6.63
N GLU A 73 -8.45 5.49 6.53
CA GLU A 73 -7.55 4.55 5.84
C GLU A 73 -7.41 4.81 4.32
N HIS A 74 -8.29 5.61 3.72
CA HIS A 74 -8.21 5.98 2.31
C HIS A 74 -7.28 7.17 2.04
N TYR A 75 -6.77 7.82 3.07
CA TYR A 75 -5.89 8.98 2.97
C TYR A 75 -4.56 8.72 3.64
N LEU A 76 -3.52 9.38 3.12
CA LEU A 76 -2.16 9.20 3.60
C LEU A 76 -1.97 9.93 4.95
N PRO A 77 -1.71 9.21 6.06
CA PRO A 77 -1.54 9.83 7.37
C PRO A 77 -0.22 10.60 7.45
N ALA A 78 -0.19 11.63 8.30
CA ALA A 78 1.03 12.37 8.54
C ALA A 78 2.12 11.45 9.11
N GLY A 79 3.32 11.50 8.53
CA GLY A 79 4.47 10.67 8.92
C GLY A 79 4.63 9.36 8.14
N SER A 80 3.71 9.01 7.25
CA SER A 80 3.85 7.81 6.40
C SER A 80 4.56 8.07 5.06
N LEU A 81 4.99 9.30 4.78
CA LEU A 81 5.72 9.62 3.55
C LEU A 81 7.20 9.22 3.72
N PRO A 82 7.76 8.33 2.86
CA PRO A 82 9.17 7.96 2.88
C PRO A 82 10.11 9.15 2.59
N GLU A 83 11.40 9.04 2.96
CA GLU A 83 12.40 10.09 2.67
C GLU A 83 12.61 10.26 1.16
N GLU A 84 12.52 9.16 0.40
CA GLU A 84 12.62 9.16 -1.06
C GLU A 84 11.36 9.75 -1.73
N GLY A 85 10.27 9.91 -0.97
CA GLY A 85 8.96 10.33 -1.44
C GLY A 85 8.15 9.18 -2.06
N MET A 86 6.99 9.54 -2.60
CA MET A 86 6.07 8.65 -3.34
C MET A 86 5.84 9.19 -4.75
N ILE A 87 5.31 8.37 -5.67
CA ILE A 87 4.84 8.81 -6.98
C ILE A 87 3.31 8.92 -6.97
N ALA A 88 2.78 9.98 -7.58
CA ALA A 88 1.36 10.09 -7.89
C ALA A 88 0.98 9.13 -9.05
N THR A 89 0.00 8.25 -8.85
CA THR A 89 -0.49 7.32 -9.90
C THR A 89 -1.68 7.88 -10.68
N ARG A 90 -2.30 8.95 -10.18
CA ARG A 90 -3.38 9.69 -10.83
C ARG A 90 -3.29 11.19 -10.50
N PRO A 91 -4.03 12.08 -11.19
CA PRO A 91 -4.04 13.49 -10.85
C PRO A 91 -4.58 13.74 -9.43
N VAL A 92 -3.93 14.65 -8.70
CA VAL A 92 -4.37 15.16 -7.38
C VAL A 92 -4.29 16.68 -7.41
N ALA A 93 -5.38 17.37 -7.07
CA ALA A 93 -5.42 18.83 -7.13
C ALA A 93 -4.73 19.48 -5.92
N ALA A 94 -4.22 20.70 -6.11
CA ALA A 94 -3.76 21.51 -4.98
C ALA A 94 -4.89 21.71 -3.95
N GLY A 95 -4.59 21.46 -2.67
CA GLY A 95 -5.55 21.51 -1.57
C GLY A 95 -6.35 20.23 -1.34
N GLU A 96 -6.18 19.20 -2.18
CA GLU A 96 -6.81 17.90 -1.99
C GLU A 96 -6.07 17.08 -0.92
N LEU A 97 -6.82 16.35 -0.08
CA LEU A 97 -6.24 15.34 0.82
C LEU A 97 -5.59 14.24 -0.02
N LEU A 98 -4.37 13.82 0.30
CA LEU A 98 -3.65 12.81 -0.48
C LEU A 98 -4.31 11.43 -0.33
N PRO A 99 -4.96 10.88 -1.37
CA PRO A 99 -5.57 9.56 -1.29
C PRO A 99 -4.50 8.49 -1.40
N SER A 100 -4.52 7.48 -0.52
CA SER A 100 -3.54 6.38 -0.55
C SER A 100 -3.57 5.62 -1.89
N ALA A 101 -4.74 5.52 -2.52
CA ALA A 101 -4.89 4.90 -3.84
C ALA A 101 -4.36 5.76 -5.01
N ALA A 102 -3.98 7.01 -4.76
CA ALA A 102 -3.39 7.92 -5.75
C ALA A 102 -1.86 8.00 -5.61
N THR A 103 -1.27 7.26 -4.67
CA THR A 103 0.14 7.28 -4.33
C THR A 103 0.71 5.86 -4.40
N ASP A 104 1.91 5.73 -4.94
CA ASP A 104 2.68 4.50 -4.93
C ASP A 104 4.10 4.83 -4.47
N ASP A 105 4.87 3.83 -4.05
CA ASP A 105 6.23 4.06 -3.63
C ASP A 105 7.07 4.60 -4.79
N ALA A 106 8.01 5.51 -4.49
CA ALA A 106 8.80 6.11 -5.56
C ALA A 106 9.72 5.11 -6.30
N GLY A 107 9.85 3.89 -5.77
CA GLY A 107 10.54 2.76 -6.39
C GLY A 107 9.68 1.89 -7.31
N SER A 108 8.35 1.95 -7.22
CA SER A 108 7.42 1.06 -7.97
C SER A 108 6.89 1.66 -9.28
N ALA A 109 7.02 2.97 -9.51
CA ALA A 109 6.31 3.66 -10.59
C ALA A 109 7.04 3.75 -11.96
N ASP A 110 8.31 3.34 -12.06
CA ASP A 110 9.04 3.32 -13.34
C ASP A 110 9.00 1.92 -13.94
N GLY A 111 7.80 1.43 -14.28
CA GLY A 111 7.59 0.12 -14.89
C GLY A 111 7.37 0.20 -16.41
N ALA A 112 7.91 -0.75 -17.16
CA ALA A 112 7.61 -0.97 -18.58
C ALA A 112 6.83 -2.27 -18.76
N VAL A 113 5.87 -2.28 -19.68
CA VAL A 113 5.11 -3.49 -20.01
C VAL A 113 5.82 -4.26 -21.11
N VAL A 114 6.06 -5.55 -20.86
CA VAL A 114 6.67 -6.48 -21.81
C VAL A 114 5.84 -7.74 -21.93
N VAL A 115 5.83 -8.34 -23.12
CA VAL A 115 5.24 -9.66 -23.34
C VAL A 115 6.37 -10.68 -23.33
N ALA A 116 6.31 -11.63 -22.41
CA ALA A 116 7.28 -12.71 -22.28
C ALA A 116 6.61 -14.06 -22.55
N THR A 117 7.21 -14.87 -23.42
CA THR A 117 6.80 -16.26 -23.62
C THR A 117 7.47 -17.13 -22.56
N ILE A 118 6.68 -17.64 -21.63
CA ILE A 118 7.14 -18.46 -20.52
C ILE A 118 7.19 -19.93 -20.94
N SER A 119 8.33 -20.57 -20.67
CA SER A 119 8.57 -21.97 -21.00
C SER A 119 7.93 -22.89 -19.95
N GLY A 120 7.15 -23.87 -20.39
CA GLY A 120 6.54 -24.87 -19.53
C GLY A 120 5.18 -24.46 -18.96
N ALA A 121 4.73 -25.22 -17.96
CA ALA A 121 3.46 -24.95 -17.29
C ALA A 121 3.59 -23.79 -16.31
N LEU A 122 2.67 -22.83 -16.40
CA LEU A 122 2.56 -21.76 -15.42
C LEU A 122 2.00 -22.33 -14.10
N PRO A 123 2.64 -22.06 -12.94
CA PRO A 123 2.04 -22.37 -11.65
C PRO A 123 0.68 -21.69 -11.51
N GLY A 124 -0.30 -22.35 -10.87
CA GLY A 124 -1.66 -21.80 -10.73
C GLY A 124 -1.74 -20.51 -9.90
N ALA A 125 -0.68 -20.16 -9.15
CA ALA A 125 -0.56 -18.91 -8.42
C ALA A 125 -0.15 -17.71 -9.32
N VAL A 126 0.21 -17.96 -10.58
CA VAL A 126 0.59 -16.92 -11.55
C VAL A 126 -0.68 -16.49 -12.29
N GLU A 127 -1.36 -15.51 -11.72
CA GLU A 127 -2.58 -14.89 -12.25
C GLU A 127 -2.41 -13.38 -12.40
N SER A 128 -3.40 -12.70 -13.00
CA SER A 128 -3.40 -11.24 -13.08
C SER A 128 -3.29 -10.61 -11.68
N GLY A 129 -2.34 -9.70 -11.51
CA GLY A 129 -2.00 -9.07 -10.23
C GLY A 129 -1.00 -9.85 -9.39
N ALA A 130 -0.56 -11.04 -9.80
CA ALA A 130 0.45 -11.79 -9.07
C ALA A 130 1.83 -11.12 -9.19
N VAL A 131 2.58 -11.13 -8.10
CA VAL A 131 4.00 -10.70 -8.06
C VAL A 131 4.89 -11.94 -8.18
N VAL A 132 5.82 -11.91 -9.13
CA VAL A 132 6.62 -13.06 -9.55
C VAL A 132 8.07 -12.65 -9.84
N ASP A 133 9.00 -13.56 -9.63
CA ASP A 133 10.37 -13.39 -10.10
C ASP A 133 10.48 -13.92 -11.53
N LEU A 134 11.10 -13.14 -12.41
CA LEU A 134 11.42 -13.57 -13.77
C LEU A 134 12.82 -14.15 -13.79
N TRP A 135 12.94 -15.39 -14.26
CA TRP A 135 14.21 -16.08 -14.43
C TRP A 135 14.50 -16.29 -15.92
N SER A 136 15.77 -16.18 -16.30
CA SER A 136 16.25 -16.46 -17.65
C SER A 136 17.36 -17.51 -17.62
N ALA A 137 17.25 -18.52 -18.49
CA ALA A 137 18.34 -19.44 -18.82
C ALA A 137 18.87 -19.11 -20.23
N PRO A 138 20.13 -18.64 -20.34
CA PRO A 138 20.70 -18.19 -21.62
C PRO A 138 20.69 -19.29 -22.68
N ALA A 139 20.28 -18.98 -23.91
CA ALA A 139 20.37 -19.93 -25.01
C ALA A 139 21.85 -20.13 -25.43
N THR A 140 22.37 -21.35 -25.30
CA THR A 140 23.73 -21.73 -25.72
C THR A 140 23.76 -22.54 -27.02
N GLY A 141 22.58 -22.98 -27.50
CA GLY A 141 22.39 -23.73 -28.73
C GLY A 141 20.90 -23.89 -29.04
N ALA A 142 20.55 -24.59 -30.13
CA ALA A 142 19.15 -24.68 -30.60
C ALA A 142 18.15 -25.29 -29.59
N ARG A 143 18.64 -26.06 -28.61
CA ARG A 143 17.88 -26.61 -27.47
C ARG A 143 18.76 -26.77 -26.23
N GLU A 144 19.78 -25.94 -26.11
CA GLU A 144 20.72 -25.99 -24.99
C GLU A 144 20.64 -24.66 -24.26
N PHE A 145 20.48 -24.73 -22.95
CA PHE A 145 20.34 -23.58 -22.08
C PHE A 145 21.40 -23.64 -20.99
N GLY A 146 21.96 -22.46 -20.68
CA GLY A 146 22.88 -22.28 -19.57
C GLY A 146 22.18 -22.38 -18.21
N ALA A 147 22.94 -22.12 -17.15
CA ALA A 147 22.37 -22.05 -15.81
C ALA A 147 21.39 -20.86 -15.71
N PRO A 148 20.19 -21.05 -15.16
CA PRO A 148 19.23 -19.97 -14.98
C PRO A 148 19.72 -18.97 -13.94
N ALA A 149 19.46 -17.69 -14.20
CA ALA A 149 19.67 -16.59 -13.27
C ALA A 149 18.39 -15.74 -13.18
N MET A 150 18.20 -15.11 -12.02
CA MET A 150 17.11 -14.16 -11.82
C MET A 150 17.37 -12.92 -12.67
N LEU A 151 16.37 -12.53 -13.44
CA LEU A 151 16.42 -11.40 -14.37
C LEU A 151 15.66 -10.19 -13.83
N VAL A 152 14.52 -10.43 -13.17
CA VAL A 152 13.71 -9.40 -12.50
C VAL A 152 13.28 -9.94 -11.14
N ASP A 153 13.51 -9.15 -10.10
CA ASP A 153 12.99 -9.35 -8.76
C ASP A 153 11.62 -8.66 -8.64
N GLY A 154 10.54 -9.43 -8.44
CA GLY A 154 9.21 -8.86 -8.22
C GLY A 154 8.54 -8.18 -9.43
N ALA A 155 8.51 -8.82 -10.60
CA ALA A 155 7.65 -8.42 -11.72
C ALA A 155 6.16 -8.59 -11.37
N THR A 156 5.30 -7.73 -11.90
CA THR A 156 3.84 -7.89 -11.74
C THR A 156 3.21 -8.45 -13.01
N VAL A 157 2.42 -9.50 -12.87
CA VAL A 157 1.62 -10.07 -13.97
C VAL A 157 0.44 -9.17 -14.23
N LEU A 158 0.37 -8.55 -15.41
CA LEU A 158 -0.78 -7.76 -15.83
C LEU A 158 -1.86 -8.64 -16.45
N GLN A 159 -1.45 -9.62 -17.26
CA GLN A 159 -2.36 -10.51 -17.93
C GLN A 159 -1.64 -11.81 -18.33
N VAL A 160 -2.33 -12.94 -18.23
CA VAL A 160 -1.91 -14.19 -18.86
C VAL A 160 -2.64 -14.31 -20.18
N VAL A 161 -1.91 -14.25 -21.29
CA VAL A 161 -2.47 -14.40 -22.63
C VAL A 161 -2.55 -15.88 -22.95
N GLU A 162 -3.76 -16.42 -22.97
CA GLU A 162 -4.01 -17.83 -23.33
C GLU A 162 -3.91 -18.03 -24.85
N GLU A 163 -2.69 -17.98 -25.38
CA GLU A 163 -2.35 -18.65 -26.63
C GLU A 163 -1.54 -19.90 -26.27
N ASP A 164 -2.17 -21.08 -26.29
CA ASP A 164 -1.44 -22.35 -26.23
C ASP A 164 -0.56 -22.47 -27.49
N ARG A 165 0.65 -21.91 -27.44
CA ARG A 165 1.65 -22.14 -28.47
C ARG A 165 2.40 -23.43 -28.15
N MET A 166 2.33 -24.39 -29.06
CA MET A 166 3.25 -25.52 -29.05
C MET A 166 4.62 -25.06 -29.56
N VAL A 167 5.53 -24.74 -28.63
CA VAL A 167 6.93 -24.47 -28.96
C VAL A 167 7.71 -25.76 -28.76
N ALA A 168 8.17 -26.36 -29.86
CA ALA A 168 9.07 -27.52 -29.83
C ALA A 168 8.60 -28.72 -28.98
N GLY A 169 7.29 -28.91 -28.79
CA GLY A 169 6.71 -30.03 -28.01
C GLY A 169 6.49 -29.74 -26.52
N ALA A 170 6.78 -28.52 -26.06
CA ALA A 170 6.44 -28.03 -24.72
C ALA A 170 5.31 -27.00 -24.81
N SER A 171 4.47 -26.93 -23.78
CA SER A 171 3.52 -25.83 -23.59
C SER A 171 4.31 -24.56 -23.29
N ALA A 172 3.94 -23.47 -23.96
CA ALA A 172 4.40 -22.12 -23.66
C ALA A 172 3.19 -21.19 -23.53
N ARG A 173 3.30 -20.18 -22.68
CA ARG A 173 2.25 -19.17 -22.50
C ARG A 173 2.85 -17.77 -22.59
N ASP A 174 2.13 -16.87 -23.24
CA ASP A 174 2.50 -15.47 -23.26
C ASP A 174 1.95 -14.78 -22.02
N VAL A 175 2.79 -13.99 -21.34
CA VAL A 175 2.43 -13.27 -20.13
C VAL A 175 2.84 -11.81 -20.30
N GLU A 176 1.90 -10.90 -20.05
CA GLU A 176 2.17 -9.47 -19.95
C GLU A 176 2.69 -9.18 -18.54
N LEU A 177 3.92 -8.67 -18.48
CA LEU A 177 4.62 -8.36 -17.25
C LEU A 177 4.89 -6.87 -17.19
N LEU A 178 4.60 -6.27 -16.05
CA LEU A 178 5.15 -4.99 -15.66
C LEU A 178 6.51 -5.24 -15.01
N VAL A 179 7.57 -4.74 -15.63
CA VAL A 179 8.96 -4.89 -15.17
C VAL A 179 9.57 -3.53 -14.81
N PRO A 180 10.45 -3.44 -13.81
CA PRO A 180 11.21 -2.23 -13.54
C PRO A 180 12.01 -1.76 -14.77
N ARG A 181 12.04 -0.45 -15.00
CA ARG A 181 12.62 0.15 -16.20
C ARG A 181 14.15 0.02 -16.28
N ASP A 182 14.82 -0.05 -15.14
CA ASP A 182 16.25 -0.32 -15.04
C ASP A 182 16.60 -1.76 -15.44
N GLU A 183 15.68 -2.70 -15.27
CA GLU A 183 15.84 -4.10 -15.68
C GLU A 183 15.34 -4.38 -17.11
N LEU A 184 14.55 -3.47 -17.70
CA LEU A 184 13.97 -3.61 -19.04
C LEU A 184 15.01 -3.97 -20.11
N ALA A 185 16.20 -3.37 -20.08
CA ALA A 185 17.24 -3.67 -21.06
C ALA A 185 17.71 -5.13 -21.00
N ALA A 186 17.79 -5.70 -19.79
CA ALA A 186 18.15 -7.10 -19.60
C ALA A 186 17.03 -8.03 -20.06
N VAL A 187 15.77 -7.67 -19.78
CA VAL A 187 14.59 -8.40 -20.27
C VAL A 187 14.54 -8.45 -21.79
N LEU A 188 14.73 -7.31 -22.46
CA LEU A 188 14.74 -7.24 -23.92
C LEU A 188 15.92 -8.02 -24.53
N ALA A 189 17.08 -8.03 -23.86
CA ALA A 189 18.21 -8.84 -24.30
C ALA A 189 17.90 -10.34 -24.23
N ALA A 190 17.31 -10.82 -23.13
CA ALA A 190 16.93 -12.21 -22.97
C ALA A 190 15.89 -12.64 -24.02
N LEU A 191 14.87 -11.81 -24.26
CA LEU A 191 13.87 -12.03 -25.31
C LEU A 191 14.51 -12.07 -26.71
N GLY A 192 15.41 -11.12 -27.01
CA GLY A 192 16.11 -11.05 -28.29
C GLY A 192 17.06 -12.22 -28.56
N ASN A 193 17.65 -12.78 -27.50
CA ASN A 193 18.54 -13.94 -27.58
C ASN A 193 17.80 -15.28 -27.63
N GLY A 194 16.49 -15.29 -27.37
CA GLY A 194 15.70 -16.51 -27.31
C GLY A 194 15.98 -17.34 -26.06
N ASP A 195 16.32 -16.70 -24.94
CA ASP A 195 16.53 -17.37 -23.66
C ASP A 195 15.26 -18.07 -23.18
N ALA A 196 15.42 -19.16 -22.41
CA ALA A 196 14.28 -19.81 -21.78
C ALA A 196 13.86 -19.02 -20.54
N LEU A 197 12.66 -18.45 -20.58
CA LEU A 197 12.08 -17.68 -19.48
C LEU A 197 11.19 -18.55 -18.58
N SER A 198 11.24 -18.30 -17.28
CA SER A 198 10.43 -18.97 -16.26
C SER A 198 9.94 -17.97 -15.22
N LEU A 199 8.72 -18.17 -14.71
CA LEU A 199 8.15 -17.37 -13.63
C LEU A 199 8.13 -18.18 -12.33
N VAL A 200 8.62 -17.57 -11.26
CA VAL A 200 8.58 -18.15 -9.92
C VAL A 200 7.70 -17.25 -9.04
N PRO A 201 6.52 -17.71 -8.58
CA PRO A 201 5.70 -16.90 -7.68
C PRO A 201 6.41 -16.73 -6.33
N LEU A 202 6.48 -15.50 -5.84
CA LEU A 202 6.93 -15.23 -4.48
C LEU A 202 5.97 -15.95 -3.53
N ALA A 203 6.50 -16.83 -2.68
CA ALA A 203 5.69 -17.75 -1.89
C ALA A 203 4.60 -16.99 -1.12
N VAL A 204 3.33 -17.27 -1.48
CA VAL A 204 2.20 -16.99 -0.59
C VAL A 204 2.50 -17.73 0.70
N THR A 205 2.73 -17.00 1.80
CA THR A 205 2.72 -17.58 3.14
C THR A 205 1.41 -18.34 3.24
N ALA A 206 1.47 -19.67 3.20
CA ALA A 206 0.27 -20.49 3.27
C ALA A 206 -0.44 -20.14 4.58
N GLY A 207 -1.52 -19.37 4.47
CA GLY A 207 -2.34 -18.98 5.60
C GLY A 207 -2.78 -20.25 6.31
N SER A 208 -2.44 -20.33 7.59
CA SER A 208 -2.83 -21.38 8.51
C SER A 208 -4.33 -21.67 8.40
N ALA A 209 -4.71 -22.83 7.88
CA ALA A 209 -6.06 -23.35 8.02
C ALA A 209 -6.28 -23.71 9.50
N ARG A 210 -7.27 -23.05 10.11
CA ARG A 210 -7.90 -23.45 11.36
C ARG A 210 -8.86 -24.60 11.14
#